data_AF-A0A3C1ZKH7-F1
#
_entry.id   AF-A0A3C1ZKH7-F1
#
_cell.length_a   1.000
_cell.length_b   1.000
_cell.length_c   1.000
_cell.angle_alpha   90.00
_cell.angle_beta   90.00
_cell.angle_gamma   90.00
#
_symmetry.space_group_name_H-M   'P 1'
#
loop_
_entity.id
_entity.type
_entity.pdbx_description
1 polymer ?
#
loop_
_entity_poly.entity_id
_entity_poly.type
_entity_poly.pdbx_seq_one_letter_code
_entity_poly.pdbx_strand_id
1 'polypeptide(L)'
;MCFEDAFAELCRRYFLQGADLLINLTNDSWSRTRSAQIQHWAIARFRAIENRRTLVRSTNSGVSCVVDPWGRSLVELPQFEAGTMLVRVPVYADSGLSVYGRFGDWFALLCLLLLVFAAVLNYRGILGAPDLYESDVPEQRDPVSLAERRKQ
;
A
#
# COMPACT_ATOMS: atom_id res chain seq x y z
N MET A 1 -2.38 -13.12 -15.59
CA MET A 1 -3.13 -14.36 -15.26
C MET A 1 -3.28 -14.45 -13.75
N CYS A 2 -4.53 -14.56 -13.29
CA CYS A 2 -4.88 -14.66 -11.87
C CYS A 2 -4.20 -13.57 -11.03
N PHE A 3 -3.37 -13.97 -10.07
CA PHE A 3 -2.73 -13.13 -9.05
C PHE A 3 -1.69 -12.13 -9.59
N GLU A 4 -1.32 -12.21 -10.86
CA GLU A 4 -0.29 -11.35 -11.44
C GLU A 4 -0.71 -9.87 -11.50
N ASP A 5 -2.02 -9.59 -11.46
CA ASP A 5 -2.55 -8.23 -11.33
C ASP A 5 -2.31 -7.62 -9.94
N ALA A 6 -1.91 -8.41 -8.94
CA ALA A 6 -1.53 -7.91 -7.63
C ALA A 6 -0.17 -7.20 -7.65
N PHE A 7 0.68 -7.50 -8.64
CA PHE A 7 2.01 -6.92 -8.76
C PHE A 7 1.99 -5.68 -9.66
N ALA A 8 2.03 -4.50 -9.04
CA ALA A 8 1.96 -3.22 -9.73
C ALA A 8 3.09 -3.04 -10.76
N GLU A 9 4.33 -3.35 -10.38
CA GLU A 9 5.49 -3.22 -11.28
C GLU A 9 5.42 -4.18 -12.48
N LEU A 10 4.91 -5.39 -12.30
CA LEU A 10 4.71 -6.32 -13.41
C LEU A 10 3.71 -5.75 -14.43
N CYS A 11 2.58 -5.23 -13.94
CA CYS A 11 1.58 -4.59 -14.79
C CYS A 11 2.15 -3.35 -15.50
N ARG A 12 2.86 -2.50 -14.76
CA ARG A 12 3.52 -1.30 -15.29
C ARG A 12 4.48 -1.63 -16.43
N ARG A 13 5.27 -2.71 -16.31
CA ARG A 13 6.20 -3.15 -17.36
C ARG A 13 5.51 -3.46 -18.69
N TYR A 14 4.32 -4.06 -18.68
CA TYR A 14 3.57 -4.30 -19.92
C TYR A 14 3.19 -3.00 -20.63
N PHE A 15 2.80 -1.97 -19.87
CA PHE A 15 2.44 -0.68 -20.44
C PHE A 15 3.66 0.11 -20.93
N LEU A 16 4.80 0.00 -20.26
CA LEU A 16 6.08 0.53 -20.76
C LEU A 16 6.52 -0.13 -22.08
N GLN A 17 6.08 -1.36 -22.33
CA GLN A 17 6.31 -2.10 -23.57
C GLN A 17 5.27 -1.79 -24.67
N GLY A 18 4.35 -0.85 -24.43
CA GLY A 18 3.37 -0.39 -25.41
C GLY A 18 2.01 -1.08 -25.36
N ALA A 19 1.66 -1.76 -24.26
CA ALA A 19 0.30 -2.30 -24.11
C ALA A 19 -0.76 -1.18 -24.04
N ASP A 20 -1.91 -1.42 -24.68
CA ASP A 20 -3.03 -0.47 -24.73
C ASP A 20 -4.12 -0.72 -23.68
N LEU A 21 -4.17 -1.95 -23.16
CA LEU A 21 -5.09 -2.38 -22.11
C LEU A 21 -4.50 -3.57 -21.36
N LEU A 22 -5.08 -3.89 -20.21
CA LEU A 22 -4.76 -5.08 -19.43
C LEU A 22 -5.93 -6.07 -19.48
N ILE A 23 -5.63 -7.34 -19.76
CA ILE A 23 -6.59 -8.44 -19.64
C ILE A 23 -6.17 -9.32 -18.46
N ASN A 24 -7.07 -9.46 -17.50
CA ASN A 24 -6.90 -10.38 -16.39
C ASN A 24 -7.91 -11.52 -16.50
N LEU A 25 -7.38 -12.72 -16.79
CA LEU A 25 -8.12 -13.98 -16.70
C LEU A 25 -7.79 -14.62 -15.34
N THR A 26 -8.78 -14.85 -14.50
CA THR A 26 -8.58 -15.32 -13.12
C THR A 26 -9.61 -16.35 -12.70
N ASN A 27 -9.23 -17.21 -11.76
CA ASN A 27 -10.16 -18.10 -11.07
C ASN A 27 -10.20 -17.72 -9.60
N ASP A 28 -11.13 -16.85 -9.22
CA ASP A 28 -11.31 -16.40 -7.85
C ASP A 28 -12.06 -17.41 -6.95
N SER A 29 -12.36 -18.61 -7.45
CA SER A 29 -13.08 -19.65 -6.69
C SER A 29 -12.22 -20.32 -5.62
N TRP A 30 -10.88 -20.20 -5.69
CA TRP A 30 -9.95 -20.84 -4.75
C TRP A 30 -10.16 -20.38 -3.30
N SER A 31 -10.53 -19.12 -3.09
CA SER A 31 -10.67 -18.53 -1.75
C SER A 31 -11.99 -18.86 -1.07
N ARG A 32 -13.00 -19.31 -1.84
CA ARG A 32 -14.38 -19.62 -1.41
C ARG A 32 -15.04 -18.54 -0.53
N THR A 33 -14.51 -17.32 -0.52
CA THR A 33 -14.92 -16.25 0.39
C THR A 33 -15.09 -14.95 -0.38
N ARG A 34 -16.22 -14.28 -0.16
CA ARG A 34 -16.55 -13.02 -0.85
C ARG A 34 -15.52 -11.91 -0.56
N SER A 35 -15.02 -11.85 0.68
CA SER A 35 -14.03 -10.86 1.11
C SER A 35 -12.74 -10.93 0.31
N ALA A 36 -12.17 -12.13 0.13
CA ALA A 36 -10.95 -12.32 -0.64
C ALA A 36 -11.11 -11.92 -2.11
N GLN A 37 -12.26 -12.25 -2.72
CA GLN A 37 -12.54 -11.88 -4.11
C GLN A 37 -12.67 -10.35 -4.29
N ILE A 38 -13.31 -9.67 -3.34
CA ILE A 38 -13.43 -8.20 -3.35
C ILE A 38 -12.06 -7.55 -3.15
N GLN A 39 -11.22 -8.08 -2.25
CA GLN A 39 -9.86 -7.57 -2.05
C GLN A 39 -8.99 -7.74 -3.31
N HIS A 40 -9.04 -8.93 -3.93
CA HIS A 40 -8.32 -9.19 -5.18
C HIS A 40 -8.79 -8.26 -6.31
N TRP A 41 -10.11 -8.06 -6.44
CA TRP A 41 -10.69 -7.11 -7.39
C TRP A 41 -10.27 -5.66 -7.11
N ALA A 42 -10.25 -5.23 -5.85
CA ALA A 42 -9.83 -3.88 -5.48
C ALA A 42 -8.37 -3.63 -5.89
N ILE A 43 -7.48 -4.60 -5.65
CA ILE A 43 -6.08 -4.53 -6.08
C ILE A 43 -5.98 -4.47 -7.61
N ALA A 44 -6.70 -5.33 -8.32
CA ALA A 44 -6.70 -5.34 -9.78
C ALA A 44 -7.17 -3.99 -10.37
N ARG A 45 -8.22 -3.40 -9.79
CA ARG A 45 -8.75 -2.08 -10.21
C ARG A 45 -7.69 -0.98 -10.13
N PHE A 46 -6.80 -1.01 -9.14
CA PHE A 46 -5.72 -0.02 -9.05
C PHE A 46 -4.78 -0.07 -10.26
N ARG A 47 -4.57 -1.24 -10.88
CA ARG A 47 -3.72 -1.37 -12.07
C ARG A 47 -4.21 -0.53 -13.24
N ALA A 48 -5.54 -0.39 -13.39
CA ALA A 48 -6.15 0.47 -14.40
C ALA A 48 -5.85 1.96 -14.13
N ILE A 49 -6.02 2.39 -12.87
CA ILE A 49 -5.80 3.77 -12.41
C ILE A 49 -4.33 4.16 -12.54
N GLU A 50 -3.45 3.32 -12.00
CA GLU A 50 -2.00 3.50 -11.96
C GLU A 50 -1.40 3.70 -13.35
N ASN A 51 -1.97 3.07 -14.37
CA ASN A 51 -1.41 3.11 -15.72
C ASN A 51 -2.22 3.96 -16.69
N ARG A 52 -3.37 4.50 -16.27
CA ARG A 52 -4.36 5.18 -17.13
C ARG A 52 -4.79 4.30 -18.31
N ARG A 53 -5.15 3.06 -18.01
CA ARG A 53 -5.43 2.04 -19.03
C ARG A 53 -6.68 1.26 -18.64
N THR A 54 -7.38 0.76 -19.65
CA THR A 54 -8.56 -0.08 -19.44
C THR A 54 -8.12 -1.44 -18.90
N LEU A 55 -8.85 -1.95 -17.90
CA LEU A 55 -8.75 -3.33 -17.45
C LEU A 55 -9.99 -4.11 -17.89
N VAL A 56 -9.79 -5.24 -18.56
CA VAL A 56 -10.80 -6.24 -18.82
C VAL A 56 -10.53 -7.43 -17.92
N ARG A 57 -11.47 -7.73 -17.01
CA ARG A 57 -11.34 -8.82 -16.04
C ARG A 57 -12.40 -9.87 -16.30
N SER A 58 -11.97 -11.10 -16.54
CA SER A 58 -12.84 -12.27 -16.69
C SER A 58 -12.52 -13.27 -15.59
N THR A 59 -13.52 -13.58 -14.77
CA THR A 59 -13.38 -14.42 -13.59
C THR A 59 -14.35 -15.60 -13.64
N ASN A 60 -13.99 -16.72 -13.02
CA ASN A 60 -14.89 -17.87 -12.88
C ASN A 60 -16.04 -17.65 -11.87
N SER A 61 -15.75 -17.00 -10.73
CA SER A 61 -16.75 -16.77 -9.66
C SER A 61 -16.64 -15.40 -8.98
N GLY A 62 -15.65 -14.60 -9.38
CA GLY A 62 -15.34 -13.29 -8.80
C GLY A 62 -16.03 -12.15 -9.55
N VAL A 63 -15.43 -10.97 -9.48
CA VAL A 63 -15.94 -9.79 -10.18
C VAL A 63 -15.45 -9.78 -11.63
N SER A 64 -16.31 -10.16 -12.57
CA SER A 64 -16.06 -10.03 -14.01
C SER A 64 -16.53 -8.66 -14.49
N CYS A 65 -15.64 -7.84 -15.05
CA CYS A 65 -15.92 -6.43 -15.34
C CYS A 65 -15.00 -5.81 -16.40
N VAL A 66 -15.40 -4.63 -16.89
CA VAL A 66 -14.51 -3.71 -17.62
C VAL A 66 -14.36 -2.44 -16.80
N VAL A 67 -13.13 -2.01 -16.57
CA VAL A 67 -12.78 -0.87 -15.73
C VAL A 67 -12.03 0.18 -16.54
N ASP A 68 -12.45 1.43 -16.39
CA ASP A 68 -11.82 2.57 -17.07
C ASP A 68 -10.54 3.08 -16.36
N PRO A 69 -9.78 4.00 -16.97
CA PRO A 69 -8.58 4.62 -16.37
C PRO A 69 -8.79 5.34 -15.03
N TRP A 70 -10.04 5.62 -14.65
CA TRP A 70 -10.38 6.27 -13.38
C TRP A 70 -10.86 5.27 -12.33
N GLY A 71 -10.81 3.97 -12.65
CA GLY A 71 -11.20 2.90 -11.74
C GLY A 71 -12.71 2.67 -11.68
N ARG A 72 -13.50 3.21 -12.60
CA ARG A 72 -14.95 2.97 -12.63
C ARG A 72 -15.23 1.68 -13.37
N SER A 73 -16.04 0.80 -12.77
CA SER A 73 -16.60 -0.34 -13.50
C SER A 73 -17.61 0.21 -14.52
N LEU A 74 -17.28 0.13 -15.81
CA LEU A 74 -18.20 0.48 -16.89
C LEU A 74 -19.33 -0.54 -16.99
N VAL A 75 -19.02 -1.77 -16.61
CA VAL A 75 -19.92 -2.92 -16.65
C VAL A 75 -19.36 -3.99 -15.72
N GLU A 76 -20.25 -4.75 -15.07
CA GLU A 76 -19.89 -5.73 -14.05
C GLU A 76 -20.95 -6.84 -13.98
N LEU A 77 -20.51 -8.09 -13.84
CA LEU A 77 -21.40 -9.23 -13.57
C LEU A 77 -21.47 -9.51 -12.07
N PRO A 78 -22.62 -10.01 -11.57
CA PRO A 78 -22.74 -10.48 -10.21
C PRO A 78 -21.77 -11.64 -9.92
N GLN A 79 -21.23 -11.67 -8.70
CA GLN A 79 -20.34 -12.74 -8.23
C GLN A 79 -21.13 -14.04 -8.04
N PHE A 80 -20.47 -15.18 -8.21
CA PHE A 80 -21.04 -16.52 -8.00
C PHE A 80 -22.27 -16.85 -8.87
N GLU A 81 -22.52 -16.10 -9.93
CA GLU A 81 -23.60 -16.33 -10.87
C GLU A 81 -23.03 -16.62 -12.26
N ALA A 82 -23.63 -17.58 -12.97
CA ALA A 82 -23.28 -17.84 -14.35
C ALA A 82 -23.77 -16.68 -15.22
N GLY A 83 -22.85 -16.07 -15.97
CA GLY A 83 -23.18 -14.93 -16.82
C GLY A 83 -22.22 -14.81 -17.99
N THR A 84 -22.66 -14.08 -19.01
CA THR A 84 -21.83 -13.70 -20.16
C THR A 84 -22.10 -12.24 -20.50
N MET A 85 -21.14 -11.59 -21.15
CA MET A 85 -21.23 -10.18 -21.45
C MET A 85 -20.54 -9.87 -22.78
N LEU A 86 -21.24 -9.13 -23.63
CA LEU A 86 -20.70 -8.56 -24.86
C LEU A 86 -20.56 -7.06 -24.68
N VAL A 87 -19.33 -6.54 -24.78
CA VAL A 87 -19.02 -5.14 -24.47
C VAL A 87 -18.09 -4.58 -25.52
N ARG A 88 -18.32 -3.33 -25.94
CA ARG A 88 -17.30 -2.55 -26.64
C ARG A 88 -16.33 -1.98 -25.62
N VAL A 89 -15.11 -2.50 -25.59
CA VAL A 89 -14.08 -2.09 -24.64
C VAL A 89 -13.44 -0.78 -25.14
N PRO A 90 -13.56 0.34 -24.41
CA PRO A 90 -12.86 1.56 -24.77
C PRO A 90 -11.35 1.40 -24.54
N VAL A 91 -10.55 1.95 -25.44
CA VAL A 91 -9.09 1.92 -25.38
C VAL A 91 -8.56 3.35 -25.26
N TYR A 92 -7.72 3.61 -24.27
CA TYR A 92 -7.20 4.94 -23.94
C TYR A 92 -5.70 5.07 -24.22
N ALA A 93 -5.23 4.52 -25.34
CA ALA A 93 -3.81 4.50 -25.70
C ALA A 93 -3.15 5.90 -25.65
N ASP A 94 -3.85 6.91 -26.17
CA ASP A 94 -3.37 8.29 -26.30
C ASP A 94 -3.33 9.08 -24.99
N SER A 95 -3.90 8.55 -23.90
CA SER A 95 -3.95 9.24 -22.60
C SER A 95 -2.58 9.38 -21.92
N GLY A 96 -1.56 8.71 -22.47
CA GLY A 96 -0.23 8.57 -21.89
C GLY A 96 -0.23 7.84 -20.54
N LEU A 97 0.94 7.60 -20.00
CA LEU A 97 1.09 6.99 -18.66
C LEU A 97 0.91 8.03 -17.55
N SER A 98 0.39 7.59 -16.41
CA SER A 98 0.35 8.40 -15.18
C SER A 98 1.75 8.70 -14.64
N VAL A 99 1.86 9.55 -13.61
CA VAL A 99 3.13 9.78 -12.89
C VAL A 99 3.70 8.47 -12.36
N TYR A 100 2.86 7.62 -11.77
CA TYR A 100 3.25 6.29 -11.32
C TYR A 100 3.65 5.39 -12.49
N GLY A 101 2.85 5.34 -13.55
CA GLY A 101 3.17 4.54 -14.74
C GLY A 101 4.54 4.90 -15.35
N ARG A 102 4.93 6.18 -15.28
CA ARG A 102 6.25 6.64 -15.75
C ARG A 102 7.38 6.32 -14.79
N PHE A 103 7.22 6.61 -13.50
CA PHE A 103 8.33 6.66 -12.54
C PHE A 103 8.30 5.57 -11.45
N GLY A 104 7.26 4.73 -11.41
CA GLY A 104 7.09 3.66 -10.43
C GLY A 104 6.98 4.19 -9.00
N ASP A 105 7.59 3.46 -8.05
CA ASP A 105 7.47 3.69 -6.61
C ASP A 105 8.37 4.84 -6.06
N TRP A 106 8.86 5.74 -6.91
CA TRP A 106 9.79 6.82 -6.51
C TRP A 106 9.27 7.64 -5.32
N PHE A 107 7.96 7.91 -5.27
CA PHE A 107 7.35 8.69 -4.20
C PHE A 107 7.36 7.93 -2.87
N ALA A 108 7.07 6.62 -2.90
CA ALA A 108 7.13 5.77 -1.72
C ALA A 108 8.58 5.66 -1.20
N LEU A 109 9.55 5.51 -2.11
CA LEU A 109 10.98 5.49 -1.77
C LEU A 109 11.42 6.83 -1.15
N LEU A 110 10.98 7.96 -1.68
CA LEU A 110 11.26 9.28 -1.11
C LEU A 110 10.70 9.41 0.32
N CYS A 111 9.44 9.02 0.54
CA CYS A 111 8.84 9.02 1.87
C CYS A 111 9.60 8.13 2.84
N LEU A 112 10.00 6.93 2.41
CA LEU A 112 10.80 6.01 3.23
C LEU A 112 12.15 6.64 3.61
N LEU A 113 12.85 7.26 2.66
CA LEU A 113 14.13 7.94 2.90
C LEU A 113 13.99 9.08 3.91
N LEU A 114 12.94 9.90 3.79
CA LEU A 114 12.67 11.00 4.73
C LEU A 114 12.35 10.48 6.14
N LEU A 115 11.58 9.39 6.25
CA LEU A 115 11.27 8.76 7.53
C LEU A 115 12.52 8.19 8.20
N VAL A 116 13.37 7.49 7.45
CA VAL A 116 14.64 6.95 7.96
C VAL A 116 15.57 8.09 8.38
N PHE A 117 15.68 9.14 7.56
CA PHE A 117 16.48 10.31 7.88
C PHE A 117 16.01 10.99 9.18
N ALA A 118 14.71 11.21 9.33
CA ALA A 118 14.13 11.75 10.56
C ALA A 118 14.40 10.83 11.77
N ALA A 119 14.23 9.52 11.64
CA ALA A 119 14.51 8.57 12.71
C ALA A 119 15.98 8.62 13.17
N VAL A 120 16.93 8.72 12.22
CA VAL A 120 18.36 8.84 12.52
C VAL A 120 18.69 10.14 13.25
N LEU A 121 18.10 11.27 12.85
CA LEU A 121 18.28 12.54 13.55
C LEU A 121 17.73 12.49 14.98
N ASN A 122 16.55 11.91 15.18
CA ASN A 122 15.94 11.76 16.49
C ASN A 122 16.75 10.82 17.41
N TYR A 123 17.27 9.71 16.88
CA TYR A 123 18.10 8.78 17.64
C TYR A 123 19.40 9.44 18.14
N ARG A 124 20.02 10.31 17.32
CA ARG A 124 21.19 11.09 17.71
C ARG A 124 20.88 12.16 18.76
N GLY A 125 19.69 12.76 18.72
CA GLY A 125 19.23 13.71 19.73
C GLY A 125 19.00 13.05 21.10
N ILE A 126 18.54 11.79 21.12
CA ILE A 126 18.31 11.02 22.37
C ILE A 126 19.64 10.62 23.02
N LEU A 127 20.64 10.17 22.25
CA LEU A 127 21.97 9.84 22.79
C LEU A 127 22.82 11.07 23.13
N GLY A 128 22.45 12.25 22.62
CA GLY A 128 23.11 13.52 22.88
C GLY A 128 22.51 14.33 24.02
N ALA A 129 21.41 13.86 24.64
CA ALA A 129 20.86 14.48 25.84
C ALA A 129 21.79 14.14 27.02
N PRO A 130 22.43 15.14 27.66
CA PRO A 130 23.13 14.88 28.91
C PRO A 130 22.14 14.34 29.93
N ASP A 131 22.54 13.31 30.69
CA ASP A 131 21.76 12.74 31.78
C ASP A 131 21.40 13.83 32.80
N LEU A 132 20.21 14.41 32.67
CA LEU A 132 19.68 15.43 33.59
C LEU A 132 19.12 14.79 34.88
N TYR A 133 19.41 13.52 35.14
CA TYR A 133 18.84 12.78 36.28
C TYR A 133 19.82 12.65 37.47
N GLU A 134 21.09 13.04 37.33
CA GLU A 134 22.09 12.75 38.37
C GLU A 134 22.40 13.93 39.33
N SER A 135 21.82 15.13 39.13
CA SER A 135 22.15 16.30 39.95
C SER A 135 21.23 16.58 41.15
N ASP A 136 20.10 15.88 41.30
CA ASP A 136 19.09 16.20 42.33
C ASP A 136 18.70 15.01 43.21
N VAL A 137 19.65 14.15 43.61
CA VAL A 137 19.41 13.23 44.73
C VAL A 137 19.74 13.99 46.02
N PRO A 138 18.75 14.39 46.85
CA PRO A 138 19.03 15.01 48.12
C PRO A 138 19.79 14.00 48.96
N GLU A 139 20.97 14.39 49.46
CA GLU A 139 21.77 13.59 50.38
C GLU A 139 20.89 13.11 51.53
N GLN A 140 20.61 11.81 51.56
CA GLN A 140 19.73 11.20 52.54
C GLN A 140 20.44 11.26 53.89
N ARG A 141 20.12 12.28 54.71
CA ARG A 141 20.69 12.43 56.05
C ARG A 141 20.38 11.18 56.86
N ASP A 142 21.42 10.45 57.21
CA ASP A 142 21.37 9.25 58.04
C ASP A 142 20.68 9.57 59.38
N PRO A 143 19.53 8.93 59.69
CA PRO A 143 18.78 9.16 60.92
C PRO A 143 19.57 8.79 62.18
N VAL A 144 20.64 8.00 62.07
CA VAL A 144 21.47 7.62 63.22
C VAL A 144 22.27 8.83 63.75
N SER A 145 22.76 9.71 62.86
CA SER A 145 23.55 10.89 63.24
C SER A 145 22.76 11.96 64.02
N LEU A 146 21.43 11.98 63.88
CA LEU A 146 20.55 12.93 64.58
C LEU A 146 20.19 12.47 66.00
N ALA A 147 20.27 11.17 66.29
CA ALA A 147 20.00 10.62 67.62
C ALA A 147 21.15 10.88 68.60
N GLU A 148 22.39 10.95 68.11
CA GLU A 148 23.58 11.20 68.94
C GLU A 148 23.72 12.66 69.35
N ARG A 149 23.30 13.61 68.49
CA ARG A 149 23.33 15.05 68.79
C ARG A 149 22.30 15.52 69.82
N ARG A 150 21.33 14.67 70.20
CA ARG A 150 20.32 14.99 71.24
C ARG A 150 20.72 14.52 72.64
N LYS A 151 21.91 13.94 72.81
CA LYS A 151 22.42 13.43 74.10
C LYS A 151 23.59 14.24 74.67
N GLN A 152 23.92 15.40 74.10
CA GLN A 152 24.80 16.41 74.67
C GLN A 152 23.98 17.65 75.02
#